data_AF-B3CH13-F1
#
_entry.id   AF-B3CH13-F1
#
_cell.length_a   1.000
_cell.length_b   1.000
_cell.length_c   1.000
_cell.angle_alpha   90.00
_cell.angle_beta   90.00
_cell.angle_gamma   90.00
#
_symmetry.space_group_name_H-M   'P 1'
#
loop_
_entity.id
_entity.type
_entity.pdbx_description
1 polymer ?
#
loop_
_entity_poly.entity_id
_entity_poly.type
_entity_poly.pdbx_seq_one_letter_code
_entity_poly.pdbx_strand_id
1 'polypeptide(L)' 'MKKEKPMKGDKKGLSFLRINGQYKLEFREIANAGNQAVIEICSLVDITNHYK' A
#
# COMPACT_ATOMS: atom_id res chain seq x y z
N MET A 1 -1.64 10.05 11.26
CA MET A 1 -1.72 8.98 10.23
C MET A 1 -1.37 7.66 10.90
N LYS A 2 -2.22 6.62 10.84
CA LYS A 2 -2.00 5.36 11.59
C LYS A 2 -1.75 4.16 10.68
N LYS A 3 -0.57 3.58 10.93
CA LYS A 3 -0.09 2.19 10.86
C LYS A 3 0.06 1.53 9.48
N GLU A 4 1.31 1.53 9.02
CA GLU A 4 1.93 0.50 8.19
C GLU A 4 1.72 -0.87 8.84
N LYS A 5 1.11 -1.81 8.11
CA LYS A 5 1.06 -3.23 8.51
C LYS A 5 1.70 -4.04 7.40
N PRO A 6 2.90 -4.62 7.60
CA PRO A 6 3.48 -5.54 6.63
C PRO A 6 2.55 -6.76 6.50
N MET A 7 2.13 -7.07 5.27
CA MET A 7 1.29 -8.23 5.00
C MET A 7 2.09 -9.53 5.19
N LYS A 8 1.49 -10.51 5.89
CA LYS A 8 2.04 -11.87 6.02
C LYS A 8 1.39 -12.78 4.96
N GLY A 9 2.19 -13.58 4.25
CA GLY A 9 1.75 -14.49 3.18
C GLY A 9 2.35 -14.14 1.81
N ASP A 10 1.68 -14.48 0.71
CA ASP A 10 2.10 -14.23 -0.70
C ASP A 10 2.31 -12.75 -1.06
N LYS A 11 1.87 -11.85 -0.18
CA LYS A 11 2.05 -10.39 -0.30
C LYS A 11 3.21 -9.84 0.54
N LYS A 12 4.19 -10.68 0.90
CA LYS A 12 5.43 -10.23 1.56
C LYS A 12 6.09 -9.13 0.71
N GLY A 13 6.28 -7.96 1.30
CA GLY A 13 6.93 -6.81 0.65
C GLY A 13 5.97 -5.73 0.11
N LEU A 14 4.65 -5.91 0.26
CA LEU A 14 3.67 -4.87 -0.03
C LEU A 14 3.24 -4.16 1.25
N SER A 15 3.32 -2.83 1.19
CA SER A 15 2.80 -1.89 2.18
C SER A 15 1.44 -1.36 1.69
N PHE A 16 0.60 -0.91 2.62
CA PHE A 16 -0.66 -0.26 2.25
C PHE A 16 -1.03 0.85 3.23
N LEU A 17 -1.80 1.81 2.74
CA LEU A 17 -2.43 2.85 3.56
C LEU A 17 -3.88 3.09 3.14
N ARG A 18 -4.66 3.68 4.03
CA ARG A 18 -6.04 4.11 3.74
C ARG A 18 -6.09 5.60 3.46
N ILE A 19 -6.75 5.97 2.37
CA ILE A 19 -7.00 7.36 1.97
C ILE A 19 -8.47 7.65 2.18
N ASN A 20 -8.74 8.69 2.97
CA ASN A 20 -10.09 9.20 3.26
C ASN A 20 -11.09 8.12 3.75
N GLY A 21 -10.60 7.02 4.32
CA GLY A 21 -11.43 5.88 4.72
C GLY A 21 -12.09 5.11 3.57
N GLN A 22 -11.97 5.58 2.33
CA GLN A 22 -12.64 5.04 1.15
C GLN A 22 -11.72 4.20 0.27
N TYR A 23 -10.43 4.54 0.21
CA TYR A 23 -9.50 3.85 -0.68
C TYR A 23 -8.42 3.13 0.11
N LYS A 24 -8.05 1.93 -0.37
CA LYS A 24 -6.82 1.25 0.03
C LYS A 24 -5.82 1.38 -1.11
N LEU A 25 -4.69 2.03 -0.81
CA LEU A 25 -3.54 2.12 -1.70
C LEU A 25 -2.54 1.03 -1.28
N GLU A 26 -2.23 0.08 -2.16
CA GLU A 26 -1.16 -0.91 -1.98
C GLU A 26 0.06 -0.47 -2.80
N PHE A 27 1.25 -0.49 -2.19
CA PHE A 27 2.50 -0.04 -2.79
C PHE A 27 3.70 -0.86 -2.29
N ARG A 28 4.83 -0.76 -2.97
CA ARG A 28 6.12 -1.26 -2.49
C ARG A 28 7.22 -0.23 -2.69
N GLU A 29 8.21 -0.27 -1.82
CA GLU A 29 9.44 0.50 -1.98
C GLU A 29 10.35 -0.22 -2.97
N ILE A 30 10.91 0.54 -3.91
CA ILE A 30 11.95 0.08 -4.81
C ILE A 30 13.28 0.56 -4.25
N ALA A 31 14.17 -0.39 -3.93
CA ALA A 31 15.55 -0.08 -3.62
C ALA A 31 16.21 0.54 -4.86
N ASN A 32 16.45 1.85 -4.80
CA ASN A 32 17.22 2.57 -5.81
C ASN A 32 18.61 2.85 -5.23
N ALA A 33 19.64 2.79 -6.07
CA ALA A 33 21.02 3.10 -5.67
C ALA A 33 21.23 4.61 -5.40
N GLY A 34 20.23 5.44 -5.67
CA GLY A 34 20.23 6.88 -5.40
C GLY A 34 19.62 7.24 -4.05
N ASN A 35 19.91 8.46 -3.57
CA ASN A 35 19.42 9.00 -2.30
C ASN A 35 17.93 9.43 -2.33
N GLN A 36 17.12 8.79 -3.18
CA GLN A 36 15.71 9.09 -3.41
C GLN A 36 14.88 7.85 -3.09
N ALA A 37 13.87 8.03 -2.25
CA ALA A 37 12.88 6.99 -2.00
C ALA A 37 11.94 6.90 -3.22
N VAL A 38 11.92 5.73 -3.86
CA VAL A 38 11.00 5.44 -4.97
C VAL A 38 9.98 4.42 -4.48
N ILE A 39 8.70 4.75 -4.65
CA ILE A 39 7.60 3.82 -4.40
C ILE A 39 6.90 3.48 -5.71
N GLU A 40 6.54 2.21 -5.87
CA GLU A 40 5.70 1.74 -6.95
C GLU A 40 4.28 1.54 -6.42
N ILE A 41 3.31 2.12 -7.12
CA ILE A 41 1.90 1.94 -6.82
C ILE A 41 1.42 0.64 -7.47
N CYS A 42 1.04 -0.34 -6.65
CA CYS A 42 0.60 -1.64 -7.15
C CYS A 42 -0.92 -1.69 -7.36
N SER A 43 -1.71 -1.06 -6.48
CA SER A 43 -3.16 -0.99 -6.62
C SER A 43 -3.76 0.19 -5.86
N LEU A 44 -4.87 0.72 -6.39
CA LEU A 44 -5.74 1.66 -5.68
C LEU A 44 -7.18 1.13 -5.77
N VAL A 45 -7.73 0.72 -4.63
CA VAL A 45 -9.02 0.02 -4.59
C VAL A 45 -10.00 0.78 -3.70
N ASP A 46 -11.21 1.03 -4.21
CA ASP A 46 -12.33 1.50 -3.39
C ASP A 46 -12.79 0.37 -2.45
N ILE A 47 -12.74 0.63 -1.16
CA ILE A 47 -13.10 -0.32 -0.10
C ILE A 47 -14.46 -0.01 0.55
N THR A 48 -15.18 1.02 0.09
CA THR A 48 -16.52 1.37 0.63
C THR A 48 -17.58 0.35 0.29
N ASN A 49 -17.40 -0.37 -0.82
CA ASN A 49 -18.38 -1.32 -1.33
C ASN A 49 -18.12 -2.78 -0.91
N HIS A 50 -17.27 -3.03 0.10
CA HIS A 50 -16.86 -4.39 0.49
C HIS A 50 -17.91 -5.15 1.34
N TYR A 51 -19.12 -4.61 1.46
CA TYR A 51 -20.29 -5.32 2.00
C TYR A 51 -21.49 -5.05 1.07
N LYS A 52 -21.59 -5.80 -0.03
CA LYS A 52 -22.85 -6.06 -0.72
C LYS A 52 -23.14 -7.54 -0.65
#